data_AF-A0A2V7EC15-F1
#
_entry.id   AF-A0A2V7EC15-F1
#
_cell.length_a   1.000
_cell.length_b   1.000
_cell.length_c   1.000
_cell.angle_alpha   90.00
_cell.angle_beta   90.00
_cell.angle_gamma   90.00
#
_symmetry.space_group_name_H-M   'P 1'
#
loop_
_entity.id
_entity.type
_entity.pdbx_description
1 polymer ?
#
loop_
_entity_poly.entity_id
_entity_poly.type
_entity_poly.pdbx_seq_one_letter_code
_entity_poly.pdbx_strand_id
1 'polypeptide(L)'
;MLPTFYAGTADHCLIVGRFCEWHPNVRDYVVPDEGKNIIRARTEFLRELEKASAAVPGDDWIMGQRIRYLTEGHDTSAVSVARSCRATKWWCDALLGLALHVAGDFAASDSAFARALDGMATPMRCHWLNLAPLLDDDIRDTYRKLSCAQRELIDARIWWLADPLFMTPGNE
;
A
#
# COMPACT_ATOMS: atom_id res chain seq x y z
N MET A 1 -26.45 -0.92 -10.61
CA MET A 1 -25.18 -1.20 -11.32
C MET A 1 -24.23 -1.80 -10.31
N LEU A 2 -23.72 -3.00 -10.59
CA LEU A 2 -22.64 -3.59 -9.79
C LEU A 2 -21.31 -2.91 -10.15
N PRO A 3 -20.36 -2.77 -9.21
CA PRO A 3 -19.02 -2.31 -9.54
C PRO A 3 -18.36 -3.28 -10.52
N THR A 4 -17.68 -2.73 -11.52
CA THR A 4 -16.91 -3.50 -12.49
C THR A 4 -15.54 -3.79 -11.88
N PHE A 5 -15.20 -5.06 -11.71
CA PHE A 5 -13.90 -5.49 -11.19
C PHE A 5 -12.97 -5.80 -12.37
N TYR A 6 -11.72 -5.34 -12.26
CA TYR A 6 -10.68 -5.49 -13.29
C TYR A 6 -9.65 -6.53 -12.82
N ALA A 7 -9.33 -7.51 -13.66
CA ALA A 7 -8.31 -8.53 -13.39
C ALA A 7 -7.52 -8.81 -14.69
N GLY A 8 -6.22 -9.06 -14.58
CA GLY A 8 -5.31 -9.25 -15.72
C GLY A 8 -5.29 -10.68 -16.28
N THR A 9 -4.75 -10.83 -17.50
CA THR A 9 -4.28 -12.10 -18.06
C THR A 9 -2.77 -12.15 -17.99
N ALA A 10 -2.23 -13.35 -17.84
CA ALA A 10 -0.85 -13.64 -18.19
C ALA A 10 -0.86 -14.36 -19.55
N ASP A 11 0.01 -13.96 -20.46
CA ASP A 11 0.31 -14.59 -21.78
C ASP A 11 1.09 -15.92 -21.63
N HIS A 12 1.20 -16.33 -20.38
CA HIS A 12 1.75 -17.53 -19.80
C HIS A 12 0.84 -17.83 -18.60
N CYS A 13 1.00 -18.99 -17.98
CA CYS A 13 0.33 -19.25 -16.73
C CYS A 13 0.45 -18.07 -15.72
N LEU A 14 -0.66 -17.51 -15.22
CA LEU A 14 -0.58 -16.60 -14.07
C LEU A 14 -0.27 -17.47 -12.85
N ILE A 15 0.98 -17.41 -12.39
CA ILE A 15 1.43 -18.23 -11.27
C ILE A 15 1.06 -17.52 -9.97
N VAL A 16 0.19 -18.16 -9.18
CA VAL A 16 -0.15 -17.75 -7.81
C VAL A 16 0.35 -18.83 -6.87
N GLY A 17 1.54 -18.63 -6.30
CA GLY A 17 2.23 -19.67 -5.55
C GLY A 17 2.53 -20.88 -6.44
N ARG A 18 2.02 -22.06 -6.06
CA ARG A 18 2.12 -23.28 -6.87
C ARG A 18 1.01 -23.46 -7.91
N PHE A 19 0.04 -22.54 -7.95
CA PHE A 19 -1.14 -22.68 -8.79
C PHE A 19 -0.97 -21.95 -10.10
N CYS A 20 -1.50 -22.56 -11.16
CA CYS A 20 -1.53 -22.00 -12.49
C CYS A 20 -2.95 -21.60 -12.86
N GLU A 21 -3.21 -20.31 -12.92
CA GLU A 21 -4.52 -19.82 -13.37
C GLU A 21 -4.49 -19.52 -14.87
N TRP A 22 -5.38 -20.18 -15.61
CA TRP A 22 -5.50 -20.06 -17.06
C TRP A 22 -6.88 -19.51 -17.42
N HIS A 23 -6.93 -18.37 -18.12
CA HIS A 23 -8.16 -17.66 -18.46
C HIS A 23 -8.39 -17.59 -19.98
N PRO A 24 -8.84 -18.69 -20.63
CA PRO A 24 -8.82 -18.83 -22.09
C PRO A 24 -9.89 -18.02 -22.84
N ASN A 25 -10.80 -17.33 -22.13
CA ASN A 25 -11.98 -16.67 -22.72
C ASN A 25 -12.19 -15.23 -22.24
N VAL A 26 -11.22 -14.63 -21.54
CA VAL A 26 -11.32 -13.23 -21.11
C VAL A 26 -10.80 -12.36 -22.26
N ARG A 27 -11.67 -11.54 -22.86
CA ARG A 27 -11.26 -10.58 -23.89
C ARG A 27 -10.48 -9.44 -23.22
N ASP A 28 -9.31 -9.13 -23.77
CA ASP A 28 -8.34 -8.17 -23.23
C ASP A 28 -8.96 -6.84 -22.77
N TYR A 29 -8.61 -6.42 -21.56
CA TYR A 29 -8.78 -5.04 -21.11
C TYR A 29 -7.41 -4.38 -21.05
N VAL A 30 -7.08 -3.57 -22.05
CA VAL A 30 -5.97 -2.63 -21.96
C VAL A 30 -6.45 -1.52 -21.03
N VAL A 31 -5.78 -1.32 -19.89
CA VAL A 31 -6.03 -0.16 -19.03
C VAL A 31 -5.84 1.08 -19.91
N PRO A 32 -6.90 1.87 -20.15
CA PRO A 32 -6.77 3.03 -21.00
C PRO A 32 -5.82 4.02 -20.33
N ASP A 33 -5.04 4.71 -21.15
CA ASP A 33 -4.22 5.82 -20.66
C ASP A 33 -5.06 6.80 -19.85
N GLU A 34 -4.46 7.34 -18.79
CA GLU A 34 -5.12 8.33 -17.95
C GLU A 34 -5.57 9.52 -18.83
N GLY A 35 -6.85 9.88 -18.73
CA GLY A 35 -7.41 10.94 -19.57
C GLY A 35 -6.67 12.26 -19.36
N LYS A 36 -6.40 13.01 -20.44
CA LYS A 36 -5.63 14.27 -20.41
C LYS A 36 -6.11 15.29 -19.37
N ASN A 37 -7.41 15.31 -19.07
CA ASN A 37 -7.97 16.21 -18.05
C ASN A 37 -7.63 15.76 -16.62
N ILE A 38 -7.52 14.45 -16.38
CA ILE A 38 -7.13 13.89 -15.09
C ILE A 38 -5.64 14.14 -14.85
N ILE A 39 -4.78 13.87 -15.85
CA ILE A 39 -3.34 14.19 -15.78
C ILE A 39 -3.12 15.66 -15.45
N ARG A 40 -3.86 16.56 -16.12
CA ARG A 40 -3.78 18.01 -15.88
C ARG A 40 -4.20 18.37 -14.46
N ALA A 41 -5.35 17.86 -14.01
CA ALA A 41 -5.85 18.13 -12.66
C ALA A 41 -4.89 17.59 -11.58
N ARG A 42 -4.31 16.40 -11.77
CA ARG A 42 -3.27 15.83 -10.90
C ARG A 42 -2.04 16.74 -10.84
N THR A 43 -1.58 17.21 -11.99
CA THR A 43 -0.41 18.11 -12.10
C THR A 43 -0.67 19.47 -11.42
N GLU A 44 -1.87 20.03 -11.57
CA GLU A 44 -2.28 21.26 -10.89
C GLU A 44 -2.35 21.05 -9.37
N PHE A 45 -2.98 19.97 -8.93
CA PHE A 45 -3.10 19.65 -7.51
C PHE A 45 -1.75 19.39 -6.84
N LEU A 46 -0.85 18.66 -7.48
CA LEU A 46 0.50 18.41 -6.99
C LEU A 46 1.31 19.71 -6.81
N ARG A 47 1.14 20.69 -7.70
CA ARG A 47 1.76 22.02 -7.54
C ARG A 47 1.22 22.77 -6.33
N GLU A 48 -0.08 22.69 -6.06
CA GLU A 48 -0.66 23.31 -4.87
C GLU A 48 -0.24 22.60 -3.58
N LEU A 49 -0.17 21.26 -3.58
CA LEU A 49 0.35 20.48 -2.46
C LEU A 49 1.83 20.76 -2.19
N GLU A 50 2.64 20.95 -3.23
CA GLU A 50 4.03 21.35 -3.07
C GLU A 50 4.14 22.69 -2.32
N LYS A 51 3.44 23.73 -2.79
CA LYS A 51 3.40 25.04 -2.13
C LYS A 51 2.91 24.92 -0.68
N ALA A 52 1.83 24.18 -0.46
CA ALA A 52 1.25 23.97 0.86
C ALA A 52 2.24 23.25 1.80
N SER A 53 2.96 22.24 1.31
CA SER A 53 3.98 21.52 2.09
C SER A 53 5.22 22.37 2.39
N ALA A 54 5.50 23.39 1.57
CA ALA A 54 6.55 24.36 1.88
C ALA A 54 6.10 25.35 2.97
N ALA A 55 4.85 25.80 2.93
CA ALA A 55 4.27 26.71 3.90
C ALA A 55 3.99 26.06 5.27
N VAL A 56 3.57 24.78 5.27
CA VAL A 56 3.20 24.01 6.46
C VAL A 56 3.84 22.62 6.41
N PRO A 57 5.17 22.52 6.64
CA PRO A 57 5.92 21.29 6.39
C PRO A 57 5.64 20.12 7.33
N GLY A 58 5.00 20.39 8.48
CA GLY A 58 4.66 19.38 9.48
C GLY A 58 3.24 18.83 9.37
N ASP A 59 2.47 19.21 8.34
CA ASP A 59 1.10 18.75 8.19
C ASP A 59 1.03 17.34 7.59
N ASP A 60 0.50 16.40 8.37
CA ASP A 60 0.38 14.98 7.98
C ASP A 60 -0.51 14.79 6.75
N TRP A 61 -1.60 15.55 6.65
CA TRP A 61 -2.56 15.38 5.57
C TRP A 61 -2.00 15.89 4.25
N ILE A 62 -1.40 17.08 4.22
CA ILE A 62 -0.77 17.67 3.02
C ILE A 62 0.32 16.75 2.50
N MET A 63 1.22 16.28 3.38
CA MET A 63 2.30 15.39 2.97
C MET A 63 1.78 14.03 2.48
N GLY A 64 0.77 13.49 3.16
CA GLY A 64 0.10 12.25 2.76
C GLY A 64 -0.53 12.35 1.37
N GLN A 65 -1.27 13.42 1.09
CA GLN A 65 -1.84 13.64 -0.25
C GLN A 65 -0.73 13.81 -1.30
N ARG A 66 0.32 14.56 -0.99
CA ARG A 66 1.42 14.80 -1.96
C ARG A 66 2.06 13.49 -2.40
N ILE A 67 2.44 12.65 -1.44
CA ILE A 67 3.10 11.37 -1.75
C ILE A 67 2.12 10.42 -2.43
N ARG A 68 0.86 10.34 -1.98
CA ARG A 68 -0.17 9.52 -2.62
C ARG A 68 -0.34 9.86 -4.11
N TYR A 69 -0.55 11.14 -4.44
CA TYR A 69 -0.80 11.54 -5.82
C TYR A 69 0.45 11.43 -6.72
N LEU A 70 1.66 11.54 -6.15
CA LEU A 70 2.91 11.20 -6.85
C LEU A 70 2.98 9.70 -7.15
N THR A 71 2.68 8.84 -6.17
CA THR A 71 2.71 7.38 -6.36
C THR A 71 1.67 6.88 -7.36
N GLU A 72 0.44 7.38 -7.30
CA GLU A 72 -0.63 7.03 -8.25
C GLU A 72 -0.31 7.47 -9.69
N GLY A 73 0.48 8.55 -9.86
CA GLY A 73 0.95 9.01 -11.16
C GLY A 73 2.25 8.38 -11.63
N HIS A 74 2.80 7.41 -10.87
CA HIS A 74 4.12 6.82 -11.11
C HIS A 74 5.26 7.85 -11.20
N ASP A 75 5.15 8.97 -10.46
CA ASP A 75 6.16 10.01 -10.45
C ASP A 75 7.40 9.56 -9.66
N THR A 76 8.55 9.53 -10.34
CA THR A 76 9.84 9.10 -9.76
C THR A 76 10.32 9.93 -8.57
N SER A 77 9.77 11.13 -8.36
CA SER A 77 10.10 12.00 -7.22
C SER A 77 9.44 11.57 -5.90
N ALA A 78 8.49 10.63 -5.91
CA ALA A 78 7.77 10.20 -4.71
C ALA A 78 8.72 9.80 -3.56
N VAL A 79 9.78 9.03 -3.86
CA VAL A 79 10.75 8.58 -2.86
C VAL A 79 11.58 9.74 -2.30
N SER A 80 11.99 10.71 -3.12
CA SER A 80 12.80 11.85 -2.65
C SER A 80 11.96 12.81 -1.79
N VAL A 81 10.69 13.01 -2.15
CA VAL A 81 9.73 13.77 -1.35
C VAL A 81 9.47 13.08 -0.01
N ALA A 82 9.26 11.75 0.00
CA ALA A 82 9.08 10.98 1.21
C ALA A 82 10.30 11.02 2.15
N ARG A 83 11.52 10.95 1.61
CA ARG A 83 12.77 11.11 2.39
C ARG A 83 12.90 12.51 3.00
N SER A 84 12.29 13.51 2.39
CA SER A 84 12.31 14.91 2.85
C SER A 84 11.11 15.28 3.73
N CYS A 85 10.27 14.29 4.06
CA CYS A 85 9.07 14.47 4.88
C CYS A 85 9.42 15.03 6.26
N ARG A 86 8.63 16.02 6.72
CA ARG A 86 8.77 16.68 8.02
C ARG A 86 7.49 16.62 8.86
N ALA A 87 6.55 15.77 8.47
CA ALA A 87 5.33 15.48 9.20
C ALA A 87 5.63 14.61 10.44
N THR A 88 4.61 14.01 11.05
CA THR A 88 4.78 13.06 12.15
C THR A 88 5.73 11.93 11.73
N LYS A 89 6.73 11.62 12.56
CA LYS A 89 7.82 10.69 12.18
C LYS A 89 7.33 9.34 11.66
N TRP A 90 6.46 8.65 12.40
CA TRP A 90 5.94 7.34 11.98
C TRP A 90 5.16 7.42 10.67
N TRP A 91 4.50 8.55 10.42
CA TRP A 91 3.76 8.80 9.19
C TRP A 91 4.69 9.03 8.01
N CYS A 92 5.78 9.79 8.20
CA CYS A 92 6.84 9.89 7.20
C CYS A 92 7.47 8.54 6.86
N ASP A 93 7.74 7.70 7.87
CA ASP A 93 8.26 6.33 7.66
C ASP A 93 7.26 5.48 6.85
N ALA A 94 5.95 5.59 7.13
CA ALA A 94 4.92 4.87 6.38
C ALA A 94 4.81 5.35 4.91
N LEU A 95 4.84 6.67 4.68
CA LEU A 95 4.79 7.25 3.34
C LEU A 95 6.05 6.89 2.53
N LEU A 96 7.22 6.79 3.18
CA LEU A 96 8.44 6.28 2.56
C LEU A 96 8.29 4.81 2.18
N GLY A 97 7.72 3.98 3.07
CA GLY A 97 7.42 2.58 2.78
C GLY A 97 6.56 2.42 1.54
N LEU A 98 5.47 3.21 1.43
CA LEU A 98 4.59 3.23 0.26
C LEU A 98 5.35 3.62 -1.02
N ALA A 99 6.11 4.72 -1.00
CA ALA A 99 6.84 5.19 -2.17
C ALA A 99 7.90 4.19 -2.65
N LEU A 100 8.61 3.54 -1.72
CA LEU A 100 9.60 2.49 -2.04
C LEU A 100 8.93 1.24 -2.61
N HIS A 101 7.77 0.84 -2.07
CA HIS A 101 7.01 -0.29 -2.59
C HIS A 101 6.61 -0.08 -4.06
N VAL A 102 6.05 1.10 -4.36
CA VAL A 102 5.65 1.46 -5.74
C VAL A 102 6.85 1.56 -6.67
N ALA A 103 8.03 1.93 -6.16
CA ALA A 103 9.28 1.95 -6.91
C ALA A 103 9.94 0.56 -7.06
N GLY A 104 9.40 -0.50 -6.43
CA GLY A 104 9.92 -1.86 -6.49
C GLY A 104 11.05 -2.18 -5.51
N ASP A 105 11.40 -1.27 -4.59
CA ASP A 105 12.41 -1.51 -3.55
C ASP A 105 11.75 -2.11 -2.29
N PHE A 106 11.38 -3.39 -2.38
CA PHE A 106 10.59 -4.08 -1.36
C PHE A 106 11.33 -4.24 -0.01
N ALA A 107 12.63 -4.49 -0.03
CA ALA A 107 13.41 -4.65 1.20
C ALA A 107 13.51 -3.31 1.98
N ALA A 108 13.75 -2.20 1.27
CA ALA A 108 13.75 -0.89 1.92
C ALA A 108 12.33 -0.46 2.36
N SER A 109 11.31 -0.85 1.59
CA SER A 109 9.90 -0.64 1.94
C SER A 109 9.52 -1.33 3.24
N ASP A 110 9.84 -2.63 3.38
CA ASP A 110 9.62 -3.41 4.59
C ASP A 110 10.28 -2.75 5.82
N SER A 111 11.56 -2.40 5.68
CA SER A 111 12.30 -1.70 6.73
C SER A 111 11.66 -0.36 7.12
N ALA A 112 11.05 0.36 6.18
CA ALA A 112 10.37 1.62 6.47
C ALA A 112 9.02 1.41 7.17
N PHE A 113 8.23 0.42 6.75
CA PHE A 113 6.98 0.06 7.43
C PHE A 113 7.21 -0.47 8.84
N ALA A 114 8.28 -1.25 9.07
CA ALA A 114 8.67 -1.69 10.42
C ALA A 114 8.91 -0.48 11.35
N ARG A 115 9.71 0.50 10.90
CA ARG A 115 9.93 1.76 11.67
C ARG A 115 8.65 2.55 11.89
N ALA A 116 7.75 2.57 10.90
CA ALA A 116 6.46 3.24 11.04
C ALA A 116 5.62 2.59 12.14
N LEU A 117 5.48 1.26 12.11
CA LEU A 117 4.72 0.50 13.11
C LEU A 117 5.31 0.67 14.52
N ASP A 118 6.64 0.66 14.66
CA ASP A 118 7.31 0.88 15.95
C ASP A 118 7.07 2.28 16.52
N GLY A 119 6.92 3.28 15.64
CA GLY A 119 6.68 4.68 16.03
C GLY A 119 5.21 5.03 16.29
N MET A 120 4.25 4.14 16.00
CA MET A 120 2.82 4.39 16.17
C MET A 120 2.36 4.20 17.62
N ALA A 121 1.38 5.00 18.03
CA ALA A 121 0.62 4.72 19.25
C ALA A 121 -0.15 3.39 19.10
N THR A 122 -0.26 2.60 20.17
CA THR A 122 -0.88 1.27 20.15
C THR A 122 -2.25 1.22 19.47
N PRO A 123 -3.20 2.14 19.71
CA PRO A 123 -4.50 2.10 19.02
C PRO A 123 -4.39 2.26 17.50
N MET A 124 -3.46 3.10 17.03
CA MET A 124 -3.22 3.32 15.60
C MET A 124 -2.59 2.09 14.96
N ARG A 125 -1.53 1.55 15.59
CA ARG A 125 -0.87 0.32 15.13
C ARG A 125 -1.85 -0.85 15.02
N CYS A 126 -2.70 -1.00 16.04
CA CYS A 126 -3.75 -2.02 16.06
C CYS A 126 -4.74 -1.90 14.89
N HIS A 127 -5.11 -0.65 14.57
CA HIS A 127 -6.04 -0.38 13.49
C HIS A 127 -5.42 -0.73 12.14
N TRP A 128 -4.13 -0.40 11.95
CA TRP A 128 -3.39 -0.68 10.71
C TRP A 128 -3.14 -2.16 10.48
N LEU A 129 -2.86 -2.92 11.54
CA LEU A 129 -2.62 -4.36 11.45
C LEU A 129 -3.91 -5.20 11.41
N ASN A 130 -5.08 -4.56 11.47
CA ASN A 130 -6.36 -5.24 11.62
C ASN A 130 -6.72 -6.13 10.41
N LEU A 131 -6.60 -7.46 10.59
CA LEU A 131 -6.94 -8.44 9.55
C LEU A 131 -8.43 -8.72 9.40
N ALA A 132 -9.30 -8.19 10.27
CA ALA A 132 -10.74 -8.48 10.23
C ALA A 132 -11.38 -8.34 8.83
N PRO A 133 -11.02 -7.38 7.95
CA PRO A 133 -11.58 -7.29 6.60
C PRO A 133 -11.28 -8.52 5.71
N LEU A 134 -10.18 -9.21 5.95
CA LEU A 134 -9.68 -10.34 5.16
C LEU A 134 -10.18 -11.71 5.66
N LEU A 135 -10.75 -11.76 6.88
CA LEU A 135 -11.21 -13.00 7.52
C LEU A 135 -12.67 -13.30 7.15
N ASP A 136 -13.00 -14.57 6.95
CA ASP A 136 -14.40 -15.02 6.84
C ASP A 136 -15.20 -14.75 8.13
N ASP A 137 -16.53 -14.81 8.05
CA ASP A 137 -17.41 -14.45 9.16
C ASP A 137 -17.21 -15.35 10.40
N ASP A 138 -16.92 -16.64 10.20
CA ASP A 138 -16.72 -17.61 11.28
C ASP A 138 -15.49 -17.26 12.15
N ILE A 139 -14.39 -16.84 11.51
CA ILE A 139 -13.15 -16.46 12.20
C ILE A 139 -13.20 -15.01 12.69
N ARG A 140 -13.82 -14.11 11.90
CA ARG A 140 -13.84 -12.66 12.16
C ARG A 140 -14.47 -12.30 13.51
N ASP A 141 -15.55 -12.97 13.90
CA ASP A 141 -16.21 -12.69 15.18
C ASP A 141 -15.39 -13.11 16.40
N THR A 142 -14.65 -14.21 16.29
CA THR A 142 -13.70 -14.64 17.32
C THR A 142 -12.52 -13.67 17.38
N TYR A 143 -11.97 -13.29 16.24
CA TYR A 143 -10.87 -12.33 16.13
C TYR A 143 -11.23 -10.95 16.72
N ARG A 144 -12.46 -10.46 16.49
CA ARG A 144 -12.93 -9.17 17.02
C ARG A 144 -13.01 -9.13 18.56
N LYS A 145 -13.12 -10.28 19.23
CA LYS A 145 -13.14 -10.34 20.71
C LYS A 145 -11.74 -10.25 21.34
N LEU A 146 -10.70 -10.42 20.54
CA LEU A 146 -9.32 -10.33 21.00
C LEU A 146 -8.93 -8.89 21.35
N SER A 147 -8.11 -8.75 22.38
CA SER A 147 -7.41 -7.50 22.68
C SER A 147 -6.39 -7.17 21.58
N CYS A 148 -5.93 -5.93 21.55
CA CYS A 148 -4.94 -5.51 20.56
C CYS A 148 -3.67 -6.38 20.57
N ALA A 149 -3.11 -6.62 21.76
CA ALA A 149 -1.89 -7.42 21.90
C ALA A 149 -2.09 -8.87 21.42
N GLN A 150 -3.29 -9.43 21.63
CA GLN A 150 -3.60 -10.78 21.14
C GLN A 150 -3.74 -10.82 19.62
N ARG A 151 -4.30 -9.77 19.00
CA ARG A 151 -4.39 -9.64 17.54
C ARG A 151 -3.00 -9.55 16.92
N GLU A 152 -2.15 -8.64 17.41
CA GLU A 152 -0.78 -8.48 16.88
C GLU A 152 0.02 -9.80 16.84
N LEU A 153 -0.11 -10.64 17.87
CA LEU A 153 0.53 -11.97 17.93
C LEU A 153 -0.04 -12.95 16.88
N ILE A 154 -1.36 -12.95 16.69
CA ILE A 154 -2.03 -13.85 15.75
C ILE A 154 -1.79 -13.38 14.31
N ASP A 155 -1.87 -12.07 14.06
CA ASP A 155 -1.64 -11.46 12.75
C ASP A 155 -0.23 -11.76 12.24
N ALA A 156 0.79 -11.62 13.10
CA ALA A 156 2.17 -11.98 12.77
C ALA A 156 2.29 -13.46 12.36
N ARG A 157 1.58 -14.36 13.06
CA ARG A 157 1.56 -15.79 12.72
C ARG A 157 0.82 -16.07 11.42
N ILE A 158 -0.30 -15.40 11.16
CA ILE A 158 -1.05 -15.53 9.92
C ILE A 158 -0.16 -15.10 8.74
N TRP A 159 0.51 -13.95 8.83
CA TRP A 159 1.40 -13.50 7.77
C TRP A 159 2.59 -14.42 7.54
N TRP A 160 3.18 -14.95 8.62
CA TRP A 160 4.27 -15.93 8.51
C TRP A 160 3.80 -17.23 7.82
N LEU A 161 2.59 -17.71 8.11
CA LEU A 161 2.04 -18.91 7.48
C LEU A 161 1.55 -18.68 6.05
N ALA A 162 1.08 -17.48 5.74
CA ALA A 162 0.55 -17.14 4.43
C ALA A 162 1.65 -17.04 3.36
N ASP A 163 2.90 -16.79 3.80
CA ASP A 163 4.07 -16.59 2.95
C ASP A 163 3.77 -15.76 1.68
N PRO A 164 3.26 -14.52 1.85
CA PRO A 164 2.71 -13.73 0.76
C PRO A 164 3.75 -13.35 -0.31
N LEU A 165 5.05 -13.53 -0.01
CA LEU A 165 6.15 -13.26 -0.93
C LEU A 165 6.95 -14.50 -1.33
N PHE A 166 6.46 -15.72 -1.08
CA PHE A 166 7.11 -16.99 -1.48
C PHE A 166 7.58 -16.99 -2.95
N MET A 167 6.85 -16.29 -3.83
CA MET A 167 7.15 -16.22 -5.26
C MET A 167 8.14 -15.11 -5.65
N THR A 168 8.61 -14.32 -4.69
CA THR A 168 9.62 -13.29 -4.92
C THR A 168 11.00 -13.95 -4.81
N PRO A 169 11.86 -13.84 -5.85
CA PRO A 169 13.20 -14.42 -5.78
C PRO A 169 13.96 -13.97 -4.52
N GLY A 170 14.47 -14.92 -3.75
CA GLY A 170 15.17 -14.70 -2.49
C GLY A 170 14.35 -14.90 -1.21
N ASN A 171 13.06 -15.27 -1.32
CA ASN A 171 12.16 -15.55 -0.18
C ASN A 171 11.72 -17.02 -0.09
N GLU A 172 12.36 -17.92 -0.84
CA GLU A 172 12.20 -19.38 -0.73
C GLU A 172 13.06 -20.03 0.37
#